data_AF-A0A1G0X274-F1
#
_entry.id   AF-A0A1G0X274-F1
#
_cell.length_a   1.000
_cell.length_b   1.000
_cell.length_c   1.000
_cell.angle_alpha   90.00
_cell.angle_beta   90.00
_cell.angle_gamma   90.00
#
_symmetry.space_group_name_H-M   'P 1'
#
loop_
_entity.id
_entity.type
_entity.pdbx_description
1 polymer ?
#
loop_
_entity_poly.entity_id
_entity_poly.type
_entity_poly.pdbx_seq_one_letter_code
_entity_poly.pdbx_strand_id
1 'polypeptide(L)'
;MRTVILLAGPGKPAFGIKNVLAAEQALKNQGADLLRIGDGERDLTDTDVSDMLEAISNAKGDVTLVLMAHGNRNGEVYFKSLHAQSTVKFFQDISKALKHRKIDIFSTACYGGLLQKVALQILPENSVYASLSPANNGITADNIDPFWDYLNQHKLSCLSAESMLVAYLLSSMKNRYLPTLSTPKYTHDLEAILNGRCGTLFSIEDRAYIKSTLAVFLEDLSVLDTIMDKIEKSRSSDDFGIAQYGLALAISYAASGNMTLDITPCVFKPRF
;
A
#
# COMPACT_ATOMS: atom_id res chain seq x y z
N MET A 1 4.46 22.41 -4.33
CA MET A 1 4.30 21.45 -5.44
C MET A 1 5.14 20.23 -5.10
N ARG A 2 4.56 19.03 -5.13
CA ARG A 2 5.22 17.78 -4.75
C ARG A 2 5.74 17.11 -6.03
N THR A 3 7.02 16.72 -6.02
CA THR A 3 7.62 15.97 -7.13
C THR A 3 7.22 14.50 -6.98
N VAL A 4 6.72 13.90 -8.06
CA VAL A 4 6.36 12.48 -8.10
C VAL A 4 7.34 11.77 -8.99
N ILE A 5 7.98 10.73 -8.47
CA ILE A 5 8.89 9.87 -9.22
C ILE A 5 8.20 8.53 -9.37
N LEU A 6 7.90 8.13 -10.60
CA LEU A 6 7.37 6.82 -10.93
C LEU A 6 8.52 5.92 -11.35
N LEU A 7 8.92 4.99 -10.49
CA LEU A 7 9.93 3.98 -10.78
C LEU A 7 9.23 2.67 -11.19
N ALA A 8 9.33 2.33 -12.47
CA ALA A 8 8.63 1.22 -13.11
C ALA A 8 9.59 0.11 -13.56
N GLY A 9 9.63 -0.98 -12.80
CA GLY A 9 10.35 -2.21 -13.13
C GLY A 9 9.43 -3.32 -13.65
N PRO A 10 9.96 -4.50 -13.98
CA PRO A 10 9.20 -5.54 -14.63
C PRO A 10 8.15 -6.13 -13.69
N GLY A 11 6.91 -6.18 -14.17
CA GLY A 11 5.76 -6.69 -13.43
C GLY A 11 5.14 -7.98 -13.98
N LYS A 12 5.76 -8.67 -14.95
CA LYS A 12 5.18 -9.87 -15.61
C LYS A 12 3.69 -9.61 -16.00
N PRO A 13 2.70 -10.55 -16.02
CA PRO A 13 1.33 -10.19 -16.45
C PRO A 13 0.60 -9.26 -15.47
N ALA A 14 1.23 -8.92 -14.32
CA ALA A 14 0.66 -8.08 -13.29
C ALA A 14 0.94 -6.58 -13.53
N PHE A 15 2.16 -6.19 -13.90
CA PHE A 15 2.46 -4.78 -14.17
C PHE A 15 3.26 -4.66 -15.46
N GLY A 16 2.54 -4.50 -16.57
CA GLY A 16 3.14 -4.24 -17.88
C GLY A 16 3.09 -2.76 -18.25
N ILE A 17 3.58 -2.44 -19.45
CA ILE A 17 3.61 -1.07 -19.99
C ILE A 17 2.24 -0.38 -19.93
N LYS A 18 1.14 -1.13 -20.11
CA LYS A 18 -0.24 -0.61 -20.00
C LYS A 18 -0.48 0.03 -18.63
N ASN A 19 -0.13 -0.64 -17.54
CA ASN A 19 -0.38 -0.14 -16.18
C ASN A 19 0.53 1.04 -15.86
N VAL A 20 1.77 1.04 -16.35
CA VAL A 20 2.70 2.18 -16.19
C VAL A 20 2.16 3.42 -16.89
N LEU A 21 1.65 3.28 -18.12
CA LEU A 21 1.04 4.39 -18.86
C LEU A 21 -0.25 4.88 -18.18
N ALA A 22 -1.06 3.98 -17.64
CA ALA A 22 -2.25 4.34 -16.86
C ALA A 22 -1.88 5.13 -15.59
N ALA A 23 -0.86 4.69 -14.87
CA ALA A 23 -0.33 5.37 -13.69
C ALA A 23 0.23 6.76 -14.05
N GLU A 24 1.04 6.84 -15.11
CA GLU A 24 1.61 8.09 -15.61
C GLU A 24 0.50 9.10 -15.96
N GLN A 25 -0.51 8.66 -16.71
CA GLN A 25 -1.65 9.50 -17.09
C GLN A 25 -2.44 9.95 -15.86
N ALA A 26 -2.73 9.05 -14.92
CA ALA A 26 -3.44 9.36 -13.69
C ALA A 26 -2.68 10.39 -12.86
N LEU A 27 -1.39 10.21 -12.64
CA LEU A 27 -0.54 11.13 -11.88
C LEU A 27 -0.42 12.51 -12.56
N LYS A 28 -0.25 12.56 -13.89
CA LYS A 28 -0.28 13.83 -14.64
C LYS A 28 -1.61 14.54 -14.52
N ASN A 29 -2.72 13.79 -14.59
CA ASN A 29 -4.05 14.33 -14.39
C ASN A 29 -4.18 14.93 -12.97
N GLN A 30 -3.52 14.38 -11.96
CA GLN A 30 -3.48 14.97 -10.61
C GLN A 30 -2.65 16.27 -10.51
N GLY A 31 -2.03 16.73 -11.60
CA GLY A 31 -1.15 17.90 -11.60
C GLY A 31 0.23 17.61 -11.01
N ALA A 32 0.65 16.34 -11.03
CA ALA A 32 1.98 15.95 -10.55
C ALA A 32 3.10 16.56 -11.40
N ASP A 33 4.16 17.00 -10.73
CA ASP A 33 5.47 17.18 -11.35
C ASP A 33 6.11 15.79 -11.49
N LEU A 34 5.75 15.09 -12.57
CA LEU A 34 6.01 13.68 -12.72
C LEU A 34 7.30 13.41 -13.50
N LEU A 35 8.20 12.63 -12.90
CA LEU A 35 9.33 11.99 -13.56
C LEU A 35 9.09 10.48 -13.63
N ARG A 36 9.12 9.91 -14.85
CA ARG A 36 9.03 8.46 -15.06
C ARG A 36 10.42 7.89 -15.32
N ILE A 37 10.76 6.82 -14.60
CA ILE A 37 11.99 6.06 -14.76
C ILE A 37 11.63 4.58 -14.96
N GLY A 38 12.22 3.96 -15.98
CA GLY A 38 11.84 2.63 -16.43
C GLY A 38 10.55 2.60 -17.28
N ASP A 39 10.25 1.42 -17.83
CA ASP A 39 9.14 1.18 -18.77
C ASP A 39 8.13 0.12 -18.26
N GLY A 40 8.43 -0.56 -17.15
CA GLY A 40 7.61 -1.65 -16.62
C GLY A 40 7.80 -3.01 -17.30
N GLU A 41 8.68 -3.12 -18.30
CA GLU A 41 8.93 -4.35 -19.05
C GLU A 41 10.32 -4.92 -18.82
N ARG A 42 11.34 -4.07 -18.83
CA ARG A 42 12.73 -4.48 -18.60
C ARG A 42 13.12 -4.38 -17.13
N ASP A 43 14.18 -5.09 -16.76
CA ASP A 43 14.84 -4.87 -15.48
C ASP A 43 15.39 -3.43 -15.40
N LEU A 44 15.12 -2.75 -14.28
CA LEU A 44 15.78 -1.51 -13.85
C LEU A 44 17.31 -1.73 -13.76
N THR A 45 18.06 -0.73 -14.21
CA THR A 45 19.52 -0.71 -14.22
C THR A 45 20.06 0.18 -13.11
N ASP A 46 21.37 0.09 -12.83
CA ASP A 46 22.04 1.02 -11.91
C ASP A 46 21.92 2.48 -12.38
N THR A 47 21.83 2.72 -13.69
CA THR A 47 21.55 4.04 -14.27
C THR A 47 20.16 4.52 -13.87
N ASP A 48 19.13 3.68 -14.01
CA ASP A 48 17.75 4.06 -13.60
C ASP A 48 17.69 4.41 -12.11
N VAL A 49 18.40 3.66 -11.26
CA VAL A 49 18.51 3.96 -9.83
C VAL A 49 19.24 5.28 -9.59
N SER A 50 20.34 5.52 -10.31
CA SER A 50 21.12 6.75 -10.19
C SER A 50 20.30 7.97 -10.60
N ASP A 51 19.56 7.88 -11.71
CA ASP A 51 18.65 8.91 -12.21
C ASP A 51 17.54 9.21 -11.18
N MET A 52 17.00 8.16 -10.54
CA MET A 52 16.02 8.30 -9.47
C MET A 52 16.61 9.05 -8.27
N LEU A 53 17.81 8.66 -7.83
CA LEU A 53 18.47 9.29 -6.68
C LEU A 53 18.83 10.75 -6.97
N GLU A 54 19.26 11.06 -8.19
CA GLU A 54 19.51 12.43 -8.64
C GLU A 54 18.21 13.26 -8.61
N ALA A 55 17.11 12.71 -9.13
CA ALA A 55 15.82 13.37 -9.10
C ALA A 55 15.33 13.64 -7.67
N ILE A 56 15.50 12.68 -6.75
CA ILE A 56 15.21 12.86 -5.32
C ILE A 56 16.05 14.02 -4.75
N SER A 57 17.36 14.02 -5.02
CA SER A 57 18.29 15.04 -4.53
C SER A 57 17.95 16.45 -5.04
N ASN A 58 17.55 16.56 -6.31
CA ASN A 58 17.28 17.83 -6.99
C ASN A 58 15.85 18.35 -6.79
N ALA A 59 14.94 17.54 -6.26
CA ALA A 59 13.56 17.95 -5.99
C ALA A 59 13.52 19.12 -4.99
N LYS A 60 12.87 20.23 -5.38
CA LYS A 60 12.78 21.46 -4.58
C LYS A 60 11.75 21.41 -3.44
N GLY A 61 10.94 20.36 -3.37
CA GLY A 61 9.85 20.21 -2.40
C GLY A 61 9.72 18.79 -1.84
N ASP A 62 8.52 18.47 -1.36
CA ASP A 62 8.15 17.12 -0.95
C ASP A 62 8.26 16.15 -2.13
N VAL A 63 8.70 14.93 -1.87
CA VAL A 63 8.86 13.88 -2.87
C VAL A 63 7.91 12.73 -2.55
N THR A 64 7.26 12.22 -3.59
CA THR A 64 6.59 10.92 -3.56
C THR A 64 7.21 9.99 -4.57
N LEU A 65 7.70 8.85 -4.09
CA LEU A 65 8.14 7.74 -4.92
C LEU A 65 7.00 6.75 -5.09
N VAL A 66 6.51 6.61 -6.32
CA VAL A 66 5.58 5.54 -6.72
C VAL A 66 6.40 4.40 -7.29
N LEU A 67 6.37 3.27 -6.62
CA LEU A 67 7.21 2.12 -6.91
C LEU A 67 6.38 0.97 -7.48
N MET A 68 6.48 0.80 -8.79
CA MET A 68 5.79 -0.24 -9.55
C MET A 68 6.79 -1.28 -10.03
N ALA A 69 7.06 -2.30 -9.21
CA ALA A 69 8.00 -3.37 -9.54
C ALA A 69 7.69 -4.65 -8.76
N HIS A 70 8.09 -5.81 -9.29
CA HIS A 70 8.00 -7.08 -8.56
C HIS A 70 8.97 -7.15 -7.39
N GLY A 71 8.44 -7.49 -6.21
CA GLY A 71 9.25 -8.01 -5.11
C GLY A 71 9.50 -9.51 -5.28
N ASN A 72 10.69 -9.98 -4.92
CA ASN A 72 10.99 -11.40 -4.80
C ASN A 72 11.39 -11.75 -3.35
N ARG A 73 11.21 -13.01 -2.93
CA ARG A 73 11.58 -13.51 -1.61
C ARG A 73 12.63 -14.62 -1.76
N ASN A 74 13.90 -14.24 -1.94
CA ASN A 74 15.04 -15.14 -1.73
C ASN A 74 15.89 -14.64 -0.55
N GLY A 75 15.37 -14.77 0.68
CA GLY A 75 16.09 -14.38 1.91
C GLY A 75 16.08 -12.88 2.22
N GLU A 76 16.08 -12.02 1.19
CA GLU A 76 15.84 -10.58 1.29
C GLU A 76 14.73 -10.21 0.30
N VAL A 77 13.90 -9.21 0.60
CA VAL A 77 13.08 -8.64 -0.46
C VAL A 77 14.03 -7.87 -1.36
N TYR A 78 13.94 -8.05 -2.66
CA TYR A 78 14.61 -7.21 -3.64
C TYR A 78 13.68 -7.01 -4.82
N PHE A 79 13.78 -5.84 -5.44
CA PHE A 79 13.19 -5.65 -6.76
C PHE A 79 13.96 -6.56 -7.69
N LYS A 80 13.27 -7.50 -8.35
CA LYS A 80 13.91 -8.53 -9.20
C LYS A 80 14.85 -7.92 -10.25
N SER A 81 14.61 -6.66 -10.58
CA SER A 81 15.38 -5.82 -11.48
C SER A 81 16.67 -5.24 -10.90
N LEU A 82 16.79 -5.02 -9.59
CA LEU A 82 18.00 -4.47 -8.98
C LEU A 82 19.03 -5.58 -8.70
N HIS A 83 19.50 -6.24 -9.77
CA HIS A 83 20.32 -7.47 -9.76
C HIS A 83 21.55 -7.49 -8.82
N ALA A 84 21.92 -6.37 -8.17
CA ALA A 84 23.06 -6.27 -7.28
C ALA A 84 22.82 -5.53 -5.94
N GLN A 85 21.62 -5.00 -5.65
CA GLN A 85 21.40 -4.13 -4.49
C GLN A 85 20.42 -4.74 -3.49
N SER A 86 20.87 -4.95 -2.24
CA SER A 86 19.97 -5.31 -1.15
C SER A 86 18.96 -4.19 -0.89
N THR A 87 17.74 -4.52 -0.47
CA THR A 87 16.73 -3.52 -0.09
C THR A 87 17.24 -2.52 0.95
N VAL A 88 18.09 -2.98 1.88
CA VAL A 88 18.75 -2.11 2.86
C VAL A 88 19.58 -1.05 2.15
N LYS A 89 20.44 -1.45 1.21
CA LYS A 89 21.27 -0.51 0.46
C LYS A 89 20.42 0.43 -0.40
N PHE A 90 19.31 -0.05 -0.98
CA PHE A 90 18.38 0.78 -1.75
C PHE A 90 17.79 1.93 -0.90
N PHE A 91 17.24 1.62 0.27
CA PHE A 91 16.71 2.65 1.17
C PHE A 91 17.80 3.53 1.79
N GLN A 92 19.00 3.00 2.02
CA GLN A 92 20.13 3.81 2.48
C GLN A 92 20.54 4.86 1.43
N ASP A 93 20.56 4.47 0.16
CA ASP A 93 20.93 5.39 -0.92
C ASP A 93 19.83 6.46 -1.13
N ILE A 94 18.54 6.09 -0.99
CA ILE A 94 17.43 7.06 -0.93
C ILE A 94 17.61 8.02 0.26
N SER A 95 17.89 7.49 1.46
CA SER A 95 18.07 8.29 2.67
C SER A 95 19.23 9.30 2.51
N LYS A 96 20.34 8.88 1.91
CA LYS A 96 21.47 9.77 1.56
C LYS A 96 21.06 10.87 0.57
N ALA A 97 20.31 10.54 -0.49
CA ALA A 97 19.84 11.53 -1.47
C ALA A 97 18.89 12.56 -0.85
N LEU A 98 18.07 12.14 0.12
CA LEU A 98 17.18 13.02 0.87
C LEU A 98 17.91 13.90 1.90
N LYS A 99 19.09 13.47 2.35
CA LYS A 99 19.86 14.03 3.48
C LYS A 99 19.09 13.91 4.80
N HIS A 100 18.11 14.80 5.01
CA HIS A 100 17.24 14.83 6.19
C HIS A 100 15.77 15.10 5.85
N ARG A 101 15.42 15.19 4.56
CA ARG A 101 14.03 15.43 4.14
C ARG A 101 13.23 14.14 4.19
N LYS A 102 11.97 14.22 4.61
CA LYS A 102 11.03 13.10 4.52
C LYS A 102 10.70 12.75 3.07
N ILE A 103 10.26 11.51 2.85
CA ILE A 103 9.73 11.03 1.58
C ILE A 103 8.44 10.24 1.82
N ASP A 104 7.52 10.33 0.88
CA ASP A 104 6.38 9.41 0.77
C ASP A 104 6.72 8.30 -0.23
N ILE A 105 6.55 7.04 0.13
CA ILE A 105 6.72 5.91 -0.78
C ILE A 105 5.41 5.13 -0.88
N PHE A 106 4.90 5.01 -2.09
CA PHE A 106 3.74 4.18 -2.41
C PHE A 106 4.17 3.02 -3.30
N SER A 107 4.11 1.80 -2.79
CA SER A 107 4.64 0.60 -3.44
C SER A 107 3.53 -0.35 -3.85
N THR A 108 3.71 -1.03 -4.98
CA THR A 108 2.82 -2.12 -5.44
C THR A 108 3.54 -3.47 -5.43
N ALA A 109 4.71 -3.53 -4.79
CA ALA A 109 5.56 -4.71 -4.80
C ALA A 109 4.99 -5.83 -3.92
N CYS A 110 5.09 -7.06 -4.41
CA CYS A 110 4.89 -8.26 -3.61
C CYS A 110 5.76 -8.19 -2.34
N TYR A 111 5.21 -8.63 -1.21
CA TYR A 111 5.90 -8.59 0.09
C TYR A 111 6.21 -7.16 0.60
N GLY A 112 5.39 -6.18 0.21
CA GLY A 112 5.48 -4.79 0.68
C GLY A 112 5.66 -4.62 2.20
N GLY A 113 5.07 -5.51 3.00
CA GLY A 113 5.15 -5.42 4.47
C GLY A 113 6.54 -5.64 5.02
N LEU A 114 7.30 -6.53 4.37
CA LEU A 114 8.70 -6.73 4.71
C LEU A 114 9.55 -5.55 4.27
N LEU A 115 9.26 -4.95 3.12
CA LEU A 115 9.97 -3.75 2.64
C LEU A 115 9.76 -2.56 3.56
N GLN A 116 8.53 -2.35 3.99
CA GLN A 116 8.15 -1.25 4.88
C GLN A 116 8.93 -1.25 6.18
N LYS A 117 9.05 -2.42 6.83
CA LYS A 117 9.80 -2.54 8.08
C LYS A 117 11.26 -2.13 7.92
N VAL A 118 11.89 -2.52 6.81
CA VAL A 118 13.27 -2.14 6.49
C VAL A 118 13.34 -0.65 6.14
N ALA A 119 12.39 -0.15 5.33
CA ALA A 119 12.34 1.24 4.92
C ALA A 119 12.25 2.20 6.11
N LEU A 120 11.30 1.97 7.02
CA LEU A 120 11.05 2.85 8.16
C LEU A 120 12.20 2.86 9.20
N GLN A 121 13.07 1.84 9.20
CA GLN A 121 14.29 1.83 10.01
C GLN A 121 15.44 2.67 9.42
N ILE A 122 15.38 2.99 8.12
CA ILE A 122 16.51 3.57 7.37
C ILE A 122 16.19 4.99 6.86
N LEU A 123 14.93 5.24 6.50
CA LEU A 123 14.50 6.51 5.96
C LEU A 123 14.46 7.61 7.03
N PRO A 124 14.55 8.89 6.63
CA PRO A 124 14.45 10.01 7.56
C PRO A 124 13.15 9.99 8.36
N GLU A 125 13.19 10.55 9.56
CA GLU A 125 12.03 10.68 10.44
C GLU A 125 10.85 11.36 9.72
N ASN A 126 9.62 10.92 10.02
CA ASN A 126 8.39 11.34 9.36
C ASN A 126 8.26 10.96 7.87
N SER A 127 9.13 10.09 7.35
CA SER A 127 8.88 9.44 6.06
C SER A 127 7.73 8.45 6.17
N VAL A 128 6.97 8.29 5.10
CA VAL A 128 5.82 7.38 5.05
C VAL A 128 6.07 6.33 3.99
N TYR A 129 5.75 5.08 4.32
CA TYR A 129 5.77 3.97 3.37
C TYR A 129 4.43 3.25 3.43
N ALA A 130 3.72 3.21 2.30
CA ALA A 130 2.52 2.43 2.11
C ALA A 130 2.77 1.42 0.97
N SER A 131 2.28 0.20 1.14
CA SER A 131 2.34 -0.79 0.06
C SER A 131 0.99 -1.46 -0.13
N LEU A 132 0.73 -1.77 -1.39
CA LEU A 132 -0.32 -2.68 -1.83
C LEU A 132 0.36 -4.01 -2.15
N SER A 133 0.03 -5.09 -1.45
CA SER A 133 0.49 -6.44 -1.81
C SER A 133 -0.71 -7.37 -1.95
N PRO A 134 -0.72 -8.30 -2.93
CA PRO A 134 -1.70 -9.38 -2.91
C PRO A 134 -1.29 -10.40 -1.85
N ALA A 135 -2.27 -10.82 -1.03
CA ALA A 135 -2.08 -11.78 0.05
C ALA A 135 -1.67 -13.20 -0.42
N ASN A 136 -1.97 -13.55 -1.67
CA ASN A 136 -1.66 -14.87 -2.24
C ASN A 136 -0.96 -14.71 -3.59
N ASN A 137 0.14 -15.46 -3.76
CA ASN A 137 1.08 -15.49 -4.90
C ASN A 137 0.48 -15.89 -6.27
N GLY A 138 -0.82 -15.70 -6.50
CA GLY A 138 -1.50 -16.12 -7.73
C GLY A 138 -2.77 -15.34 -8.09
N ILE A 139 -3.16 -14.29 -7.33
CA ILE A 139 -4.26 -13.42 -7.73
C ILE A 139 -3.69 -12.11 -8.28
N THR A 140 -4.04 -11.89 -9.53
CA THR A 140 -3.49 -11.02 -10.56
C THR A 140 -3.64 -9.52 -10.25
N ALA A 141 -2.87 -8.71 -10.95
CA ALA A 141 -2.92 -7.24 -10.87
C ALA A 141 -4.20 -6.59 -11.40
N ASP A 142 -5.25 -7.36 -11.63
CA ASP A 142 -6.56 -6.87 -12.00
C ASP A 142 -7.16 -5.94 -10.92
N ASN A 143 -6.55 -5.88 -9.73
CA ASN A 143 -6.97 -5.02 -8.62
C ASN A 143 -6.33 -3.62 -8.60
N ILE A 144 -5.43 -3.27 -9.53
CA ILE A 144 -4.82 -1.92 -9.58
C ILE A 144 -5.41 -1.00 -10.64
N ASP A 145 -5.95 -1.55 -11.74
CA ASP A 145 -6.61 -0.76 -12.77
C ASP A 145 -7.76 0.11 -12.21
N PRO A 146 -8.65 -0.40 -11.32
CA PRO A 146 -9.69 0.41 -10.71
C PRO A 146 -9.15 1.60 -9.89
N PHE A 147 -7.95 1.49 -9.33
CA PHE A 147 -7.31 2.57 -8.59
C PHE A 147 -6.80 3.66 -9.52
N TRP A 148 -6.13 3.31 -10.63
CA TRP A 148 -5.70 4.29 -11.62
C TRP A 148 -6.90 4.99 -12.28
N ASP A 149 -7.98 4.25 -12.54
CA ASP A 149 -9.24 4.81 -13.04
C ASP A 149 -9.87 5.77 -12.04
N TYR A 150 -9.86 5.42 -10.75
CA TYR A 150 -10.34 6.29 -9.68
C TYR A 150 -9.54 7.60 -9.62
N LEU A 151 -8.20 7.53 -9.69
CA LEU A 151 -7.35 8.72 -9.76
C LEU A 151 -7.59 9.53 -11.04
N ASN A 152 -7.95 8.93 -12.16
CA ASN A 152 -8.32 9.71 -13.35
C ASN A 152 -9.62 10.49 -13.16
N GLN A 153 -10.57 9.91 -12.43
CA GLN A 153 -11.90 10.50 -12.25
C GLN A 153 -11.94 11.49 -11.08
N HIS A 154 -11.09 11.35 -10.07
CA HIS A 154 -11.22 12.08 -8.79
C HIS A 154 -9.89 12.74 -8.42
N LYS A 155 -9.92 14.05 -8.08
CA LYS A 155 -8.73 14.79 -7.65
C LYS A 155 -8.43 14.53 -6.19
N LEU A 156 -7.21 14.08 -5.90
CA LEU A 156 -6.67 14.05 -4.55
C LEU A 156 -6.25 15.46 -4.12
N SER A 157 -6.36 15.74 -2.82
CA SER A 157 -5.83 16.96 -2.23
C SER A 157 -4.31 17.02 -2.30
N CYS A 158 -3.64 15.87 -2.21
CA CYS A 158 -2.21 15.73 -2.43
C CYS A 158 -1.85 14.30 -2.88
N LEU A 159 -0.65 14.14 -3.42
CA LEU A 159 -0.13 12.84 -3.88
C LEU A 159 0.78 12.19 -2.82
N SER A 160 0.41 12.23 -1.53
CA SER A 160 1.13 11.51 -0.47
C SER A 160 0.86 10.00 -0.53
N ALA A 161 1.70 9.19 0.12
CA ALA A 161 1.49 7.74 0.20
C ALA A 161 0.14 7.42 0.88
N GLU A 162 -0.21 8.20 1.90
CA GLU A 162 -1.50 8.10 2.61
C GLU A 162 -2.69 8.42 1.70
N SER A 163 -2.61 9.51 0.93
CA SER A 163 -3.69 9.91 0.03
C SER A 163 -3.91 8.88 -1.07
N MET A 164 -2.81 8.29 -1.58
CA MET A 164 -2.88 7.19 -2.54
C MET A 164 -3.46 5.91 -1.93
N LEU A 165 -3.11 5.57 -0.68
CA LEU A 165 -3.69 4.43 0.03
C LEU A 165 -5.20 4.61 0.25
N VAL A 166 -5.64 5.81 0.66
CA VAL A 166 -7.06 6.14 0.80
C VAL A 166 -7.78 6.01 -0.55
N ALA A 167 -7.20 6.56 -1.62
CA ALA A 167 -7.78 6.45 -2.96
C ALA A 167 -7.90 5.01 -3.43
N TYR A 168 -6.87 4.19 -3.18
CA TYR A 168 -6.91 2.76 -3.45
C TYR A 168 -8.08 2.08 -2.72
N LEU A 169 -8.20 2.31 -1.41
CA LEU A 169 -9.26 1.72 -0.59
C LEU A 169 -10.66 2.15 -1.02
N LEU A 170 -10.84 3.43 -1.38
CA LEU A 170 -12.11 3.93 -1.92
C LEU A 170 -12.44 3.28 -3.27
N SER A 171 -11.44 3.09 -4.13
CA SER A 171 -11.63 2.38 -5.40
C SER A 171 -12.02 0.92 -5.18
N SER A 172 -11.40 0.24 -4.21
CA SER A 172 -11.70 -1.16 -3.89
C SER A 172 -13.09 -1.31 -3.24
N MET A 173 -13.50 -0.35 -2.40
CA MET A 173 -14.83 -0.30 -1.78
C MET A 173 -15.93 -0.20 -2.84
N LYS A 174 -15.77 0.67 -3.85
CA LYS A 174 -16.69 0.79 -4.99
C LYS A 174 -16.88 -0.53 -5.73
N ASN A 175 -15.81 -1.34 -5.80
CA ASN A 175 -15.80 -2.64 -6.46
C ASN A 175 -16.10 -3.82 -5.53
N ARG A 176 -16.43 -3.55 -4.25
CA ARG A 176 -16.74 -4.55 -3.22
C ARG A 176 -15.65 -5.61 -3.05
N TYR A 177 -14.39 -5.22 -3.20
CA TYR A 177 -13.28 -6.07 -2.75
C TYR A 177 -13.18 -6.00 -1.23
N LEU A 178 -12.64 -7.03 -0.58
CA LEU A 178 -12.50 -7.04 0.87
C LEU A 178 -11.03 -6.83 1.25
N PRO A 179 -10.74 -5.90 2.18
CA PRO A 179 -9.38 -5.72 2.67
C PRO A 179 -8.95 -6.94 3.49
N THR A 180 -7.69 -7.30 3.38
CA THR A 180 -7.02 -8.33 4.16
C THR A 180 -5.81 -7.74 4.86
N LEU A 181 -5.44 -8.31 6.00
CA LEU A 181 -4.24 -7.92 6.75
C LEU A 181 -3.22 -9.03 6.66
N SER A 182 -2.03 -8.74 6.16
CA SER A 182 -0.99 -9.76 6.01
C SER A 182 0.21 -9.50 6.89
N THR A 183 0.66 -10.56 7.54
CA THR A 183 1.98 -10.69 8.15
C THR A 183 2.87 -11.57 7.25
N PRO A 184 4.19 -11.65 7.49
CA PRO A 184 5.06 -12.57 6.77
C PRO A 184 4.70 -14.07 6.92
N LYS A 185 3.79 -14.41 7.84
CA LYS A 185 3.39 -15.79 8.17
C LYS A 185 1.92 -16.09 7.86
N TYR A 186 1.04 -15.10 7.92
CA TYR A 186 -0.40 -15.29 7.86
C TYR A 186 -1.09 -14.12 7.15
N THR A 187 -2.12 -14.41 6.37
CA THR A 187 -3.09 -13.43 5.90
C THR A 187 -4.37 -13.62 6.70
N HIS A 188 -4.91 -12.52 7.20
CA HIS A 188 -6.17 -12.47 7.90
C HIS A 188 -7.22 -11.76 7.03
N ASP A 189 -8.35 -12.40 6.86
CA ASP A 189 -9.53 -11.77 6.27
C ASP A 189 -10.20 -10.88 7.33
N LEU A 190 -10.31 -9.58 7.04
CA LEU A 190 -10.89 -8.62 7.96
C LEU A 190 -12.39 -8.89 8.20
N GLU A 191 -13.10 -9.43 7.20
CA GLU A 191 -14.49 -9.87 7.35
C GLU A 191 -14.59 -11.05 8.32
N ALA A 192 -13.67 -12.00 8.22
CA ALA A 192 -13.63 -13.16 9.11
C ALA A 192 -13.26 -12.77 10.54
N ILE A 193 -12.30 -11.86 10.74
CA ILE A 193 -11.94 -11.33 12.07
C ILE A 193 -13.14 -10.64 12.72
N LEU A 194 -13.88 -9.86 11.93
CA LEU A 194 -15.06 -9.12 12.39
C LEU A 194 -16.35 -9.95 12.35
N ASN A 195 -16.27 -11.25 12.00
CA ASN A 195 -17.36 -12.22 11.99
C ASN A 195 -18.62 -11.80 11.18
N GLY A 196 -18.52 -10.90 10.21
CA GLY A 196 -19.68 -10.42 9.43
C GLY A 196 -20.78 -9.72 10.27
N ARG A 197 -20.42 -9.22 11.46
CA ARG A 197 -21.36 -8.76 12.49
C ARG A 197 -21.64 -7.25 12.40
N CYS A 198 -22.49 -6.85 11.46
CA CYS A 198 -22.98 -5.47 11.37
C CYS A 198 -24.12 -5.22 12.36
N GLY A 199 -24.06 -4.12 13.12
CA GLY A 199 -25.15 -3.69 14.01
C GLY A 199 -25.39 -4.59 15.22
N THR A 200 -24.43 -5.47 15.54
CA THR A 200 -24.49 -6.36 16.71
C THR A 200 -23.37 -6.01 17.68
N LEU A 201 -23.68 -5.98 18.98
CA LEU A 201 -22.70 -5.78 20.04
C LEU A 201 -21.67 -6.92 20.02
N PHE A 202 -20.38 -6.57 20.11
CA PHE A 202 -19.30 -7.53 20.31
C PHE A 202 -19.31 -8.00 21.77
N SER A 203 -19.30 -9.32 21.98
CA SER A 203 -19.15 -9.87 23.32
C SER A 203 -17.75 -9.60 23.87
N ILE A 204 -17.55 -9.84 25.17
CA ILE A 204 -16.21 -9.73 25.80
C ILE A 204 -15.23 -10.69 25.11
N GLU A 205 -15.69 -11.89 24.75
CA GLU A 205 -14.91 -12.91 24.04
C GLU A 205 -14.57 -12.48 22.62
N ASP A 206 -15.53 -11.90 21.88
CA ASP A 206 -15.27 -11.38 20.53
C ASP A 206 -14.21 -10.27 20.57
N ARG A 207 -14.33 -9.32 21.51
CA ARG A 207 -13.35 -8.24 21.68
C ARG A 207 -11.97 -8.77 22.04
N ALA A 208 -11.88 -9.77 22.92
CA ALA A 208 -10.62 -10.41 23.28
C ALA A 208 -10.00 -11.15 22.08
N TYR A 209 -10.81 -11.86 21.29
CA TYR A 209 -10.36 -12.53 20.07
C TYR A 209 -9.84 -11.53 19.02
N ILE A 210 -10.59 -10.46 18.74
CA ILE A 210 -10.17 -9.42 17.79
C ILE A 210 -8.87 -8.76 18.26
N LYS A 211 -8.79 -8.35 19.53
CA LYS A 211 -7.57 -7.73 20.09
C LYS A 211 -6.37 -8.64 20.01
N SER A 212 -6.49 -9.91 20.41
CA SER A 212 -5.38 -10.88 20.35
C SER A 212 -4.94 -11.18 18.92
N THR A 213 -5.89 -11.26 17.98
CA THR A 213 -5.60 -11.48 16.56
C THR A 213 -4.91 -10.27 15.94
N LEU A 214 -5.33 -9.06 16.30
CA LEU A 214 -4.82 -7.82 15.72
C LEU A 214 -3.62 -7.22 16.47
N ALA A 215 -3.26 -7.74 17.65
CA ALA A 215 -2.14 -7.25 18.44
C ALA A 215 -0.78 -7.35 17.76
N VAL A 216 -0.66 -8.21 16.74
CA VAL A 216 0.56 -8.29 15.92
C VAL A 216 0.72 -7.11 14.96
N PHE A 217 -0.35 -6.35 14.72
CA PHE A 217 -0.36 -5.20 13.80
C PHE A 217 -0.35 -3.86 14.53
N LEU A 218 -0.81 -3.81 15.78
CA LEU A 218 -1.05 -2.56 16.52
C LEU A 218 -0.26 -2.52 17.82
N GLU A 219 0.45 -1.43 18.05
CA GLU A 219 1.10 -1.17 19.35
C GLU A 219 0.09 -0.69 20.41
N ASP A 220 -0.88 0.14 20.01
CA ASP A 220 -1.97 0.59 20.87
C ASP A 220 -3.28 -0.13 20.51
N LEU A 221 -3.69 -1.07 21.36
CA LEU A 221 -4.93 -1.85 21.17
C LEU A 221 -6.19 -1.08 21.57
N SER A 222 -6.08 0.09 22.22
CA SER A 222 -7.25 0.90 22.59
C SER A 222 -7.97 1.46 21.37
N VAL A 223 -7.25 1.65 20.25
CA VAL A 223 -7.84 2.05 18.97
C VAL A 223 -8.86 1.04 18.46
N LEU A 224 -8.69 -0.25 18.77
CA LEU A 224 -9.60 -1.31 18.34
C LEU A 224 -10.97 -1.18 19.01
N ASP A 225 -11.04 -0.75 20.26
CA ASP A 225 -12.33 -0.54 20.94
C ASP A 225 -13.15 0.55 20.26
N THR A 226 -12.51 1.66 19.90
CA THR A 226 -13.17 2.75 19.18
C THR A 226 -13.70 2.30 17.81
N ILE A 227 -13.00 1.39 17.14
CA ILE A 227 -13.42 0.89 15.83
C ILE A 227 -14.55 -0.14 15.96
N MET A 228 -14.44 -1.07 16.91
CA MET A 228 -15.51 -2.03 17.22
C MET A 228 -16.80 -1.29 17.58
N ASP A 229 -16.73 -0.26 18.43
CA ASP A 229 -17.88 0.57 18.81
C ASP A 229 -18.52 1.31 17.62
N LYS A 230 -17.73 1.66 16.59
CA LYS A 230 -18.27 2.23 15.34
C LYS A 230 -18.99 1.18 14.49
N ILE A 231 -18.43 -0.02 14.37
CA ILE A 231 -19.04 -1.15 13.66
C ILE A 231 -20.38 -1.54 14.29
N GLU A 232 -20.46 -1.57 15.63
CA GLU A 232 -21.71 -1.84 16.36
C GLU A 232 -22.82 -0.83 16.05
N LYS A 233 -22.45 0.39 15.66
CA LYS A 233 -23.38 1.48 15.33
C LYS A 233 -23.75 1.53 13.84
N SER A 234 -23.09 0.75 12.99
CA SER A 234 -23.37 0.65 11.55
C SER A 234 -24.71 -0.05 11.30
N ARG A 235 -25.49 0.42 10.30
CA ARG A 235 -26.88 0.00 10.08
C ARG A 235 -27.15 -0.62 8.71
N SER A 236 -26.16 -0.68 7.83
CA SER A 236 -26.28 -1.25 6.49
C SER A 236 -25.03 -2.03 6.07
N SER A 237 -25.15 -2.87 5.04
CA SER A 237 -24.01 -3.58 4.45
C SER A 237 -22.94 -2.62 3.89
N ASP A 238 -23.38 -1.46 3.39
CA ASP A 238 -22.47 -0.43 2.89
C ASP A 238 -21.73 0.25 4.04
N ASP A 239 -22.43 0.52 5.17
CA ASP A 239 -21.79 1.02 6.40
C ASP A 239 -20.79 0.00 6.97
N PHE A 240 -21.06 -1.30 6.83
CA PHE A 240 -20.15 -2.36 7.24
C PHE A 240 -18.90 -2.39 6.39
N GLY A 241 -19.04 -2.33 5.05
CA GLY A 241 -17.91 -2.18 4.14
C GLY A 241 -17.07 -0.95 4.50
N ILE A 242 -17.70 0.23 4.65
CA ILE A 242 -17.03 1.46 5.06
C ILE A 242 -16.27 1.27 6.39
N ALA A 243 -16.84 0.56 7.36
CA ALA A 243 -16.19 0.31 8.64
C ALA A 243 -15.00 -0.67 8.53
N GLN A 244 -15.05 -1.69 7.67
CA GLN A 244 -13.92 -2.57 7.37
C GLN A 244 -12.76 -1.80 6.72
N TYR A 245 -13.07 -0.95 5.74
CA TYR A 245 -12.09 -0.07 5.11
C TYR A 245 -11.54 0.98 6.10
N GLY A 246 -12.38 1.50 6.99
CA GLY A 246 -11.98 2.38 8.08
C GLY A 246 -11.06 1.69 9.09
N LEU A 247 -11.31 0.42 9.42
CA LEU A 247 -10.43 -0.41 10.25
C LEU A 247 -9.10 -0.66 9.54
N ALA A 248 -9.12 -1.05 8.26
CA ALA A 248 -7.93 -1.23 7.45
C ALA A 248 -7.06 0.05 7.41
N LEU A 249 -7.68 1.23 7.23
CA LEU A 249 -7.00 2.53 7.34
C LEU A 249 -6.46 2.76 8.75
N ALA A 250 -7.28 2.62 9.77
CA ALA A 250 -6.88 2.90 11.15
C ALA A 250 -5.73 2.00 11.61
N ILE A 251 -5.73 0.73 11.21
CA ILE A 251 -4.60 -0.16 11.47
C ILE A 251 -3.38 0.31 10.67
N SER A 252 -3.54 0.70 9.40
CA SER A 252 -2.42 1.22 8.60
C SER A 252 -1.80 2.50 9.17
N TYR A 253 -2.62 3.38 9.74
CA TYR A 253 -2.17 4.61 10.38
C TYR A 253 -1.59 4.41 11.78
N ALA A 254 -2.20 3.55 12.61
CA ALA A 254 -1.71 3.26 13.95
C ALA A 254 -0.47 2.35 13.94
N ALA A 255 -0.29 1.56 12.89
CA ALA A 255 0.89 0.73 12.65
C ALA A 255 2.00 1.46 11.91
N SER A 256 2.13 2.79 12.06
CA SER A 256 3.16 3.65 11.45
C SER A 256 4.62 3.25 11.78
N GLY A 257 4.85 2.04 12.29
CA GLY A 257 6.13 1.35 12.32
C GLY A 257 6.24 0.01 11.57
N ASN A 258 5.16 -0.71 11.16
CA ASN A 258 5.30 -2.14 10.77
C ASN A 258 4.28 -2.82 9.80
N MET A 259 3.31 -2.16 9.13
CA MET A 259 2.23 -2.90 8.42
C MET A 259 1.96 -2.57 6.95
N THR A 260 1.84 -3.62 6.12
CA THR A 260 1.26 -3.57 4.77
C THR A 260 -0.20 -4.00 4.73
N LEU A 261 -0.97 -3.26 3.95
CA LEU A 261 -2.39 -3.51 3.72
C LEU A 261 -2.58 -4.25 2.40
N ASP A 262 -3.25 -5.40 2.47
CA ASP A 262 -3.56 -6.21 1.31
C ASP A 262 -5.06 -6.08 1.00
N ILE A 263 -5.47 -6.23 -0.27
CA ILE A 263 -6.90 -6.32 -0.63
C ILE A 263 -7.06 -7.47 -1.60
N THR A 264 -7.91 -8.42 -1.23
CA THR A 264 -8.21 -9.58 -2.05
C THR A 264 -9.49 -9.32 -2.84
N PRO A 265 -9.52 -9.56 -4.17
CA PRO A 265 -10.77 -9.56 -4.92
C PRO A 265 -11.74 -10.61 -4.35
N CYS A 266 -12.94 -10.20 -3.98
CA CYS A 266 -14.00 -11.14 -3.64
C CYS A 266 -14.44 -11.89 -4.89
N VAL A 267 -14.14 -13.19 -4.95
CA VAL A 267 -14.97 -14.09 -5.75
C VAL A 267 -16.24 -14.31 -4.94
N PHE A 268 -17.29 -13.53 -5.21
CA PHE A 268 -18.64 -13.86 -4.76
C PHE A 268 -18.97 -15.25 -5.31
N LYS A 269 -18.82 -16.30 -4.49
CA LYS A 269 -19.58 -17.52 -4.70
C LYS A 269 -20.99 -17.20 -4.25
N PRO A 270 -22.00 -17.13 -5.14
CA PRO A 270 -23.38 -17.04 -4.68
C PRO A 270 -23.62 -18.23 -3.75
N ARG A 271 -23.97 -17.93 -2.49
CA ARG A 271 -24.54 -18.93 -1.60
C ARG A 271 -25.95 -19.18 -2.15
N PHE A 272 -26.09 -20.26 -2.92
CA PHE A 272 -27.38 -20.83 -3.28
C PHE A 272 -28.04 -21.43 -2.04
#